data_AF-A0A432H3T7-F1
#
_entry.id   AF-A0A432H3T7-F1
#
_cell.length_a   1.000
_cell.length_b   1.000
_cell.length_c   1.000
_cell.angle_alpha   90.00
_cell.angle_beta   90.00
_cell.angle_gamma   90.00
#
_symmetry.space_group_name_H-M   'P 1'
#
loop_
_entity.id
_entity.type
_entity.pdbx_description
1 polymer ?
#
loop_
_entity_poly.entity_id
_entity_poly.type
_entity_poly.pdbx_seq_one_letter_code
_entity_poly.pdbx_strand_id
1 'polypeptide(L)'
;VVAGIVAISLRSIGFVAKLLYEAIEEIDKTQVEAVTASGANSLQILIYGIVPQILPAFAGISVFRWDINIRESTVLGLVGAGGIGLQLNASLNVLAWPQVTLILILILMAVIFSEWISAKVRHAII
;
A
#
# COMPACT_ATOMS: atom_id res chain seq x y z
N VAL A 1 19.63 5.62 1.37
CA VAL A 1 18.46 5.68 0.46
C VAL A 1 18.18 4.35 -0.24
N VAL A 2 19.04 3.85 -1.15
CA VAL A 2 18.77 2.62 -1.93
C VAL A 2 18.46 1.40 -1.05
N ALA A 3 19.22 1.18 0.02
CA ALA A 3 18.97 0.08 0.96
C ALA A 3 17.56 0.16 1.61
N GLY A 4 17.08 1.36 1.92
CA GLY A 4 15.74 1.58 2.46
C GLY A 4 14.65 1.30 1.44
N ILE A 5 14.84 1.73 0.18
CA ILE A 5 13.91 1.41 -0.92
C ILE A 5 13.81 -0.10 -1.11
N VAL A 6 14.94 -0.80 -1.21
CA VAL A 6 14.96 -2.26 -1.40
C VAL A 6 14.29 -2.99 -0.22
N ALA A 7 14.57 -2.56 1.01
CA ALA A 7 13.95 -3.14 2.21
C ALA A 7 12.41 -3.00 2.19
N ILE A 8 11.89 -1.81 1.87
CA ILE A 8 10.44 -1.57 1.74
C ILE A 8 9.87 -2.39 0.60
N SER A 9 10.53 -2.43 -0.56
CA SER A 9 10.04 -3.13 -1.75
C SER A 9 9.89 -4.62 -1.49
N LEU A 10 10.90 -5.28 -0.92
CA LEU A 10 10.86 -6.71 -0.62
C LEU A 10 9.75 -7.04 0.39
N ARG A 11 9.66 -6.26 1.49
CA ARG A 11 8.58 -6.40 2.48
C ARG A 11 7.20 -6.14 1.87
N SER A 12 7.11 -5.18 0.96
CA SER A 12 5.85 -4.81 0.29
C SER A 12 5.38 -5.93 -0.62
N ILE A 13 6.27 -6.50 -1.44
CA ILE A 13 5.95 -7.62 -2.34
C ILE A 13 5.39 -8.80 -1.52
N GLY A 14 6.07 -9.22 -0.46
CA GLY A 14 5.63 -10.36 0.35
C GLY A 14 4.23 -10.17 0.94
N PHE A 15 3.94 -8.99 1.50
CA PHE A 15 2.62 -8.73 2.07
C PHE A 15 1.53 -8.58 1.00
N VAL A 16 1.79 -7.92 -0.14
CA VAL A 16 0.78 -7.82 -1.21
C VAL A 16 0.50 -9.20 -1.80
N ALA A 17 1.55 -10.00 -2.03
CA ALA A 17 1.41 -11.35 -2.56
C ALA A 17 0.58 -12.25 -1.64
N LYS A 18 0.81 -12.20 -0.32
CA LYS A 18 0.04 -12.98 0.65
C LYS A 18 -1.45 -12.60 0.65
N LEU A 19 -1.78 -11.31 0.74
CA LEU A 19 -3.17 -10.87 0.78
C LEU A 19 -3.91 -11.11 -0.54
N LEU A 20 -3.21 -10.96 -1.67
CA LEU A 20 -3.80 -11.31 -2.97
C LEU A 20 -4.00 -12.82 -3.11
N TYR A 21 -3.09 -13.63 -2.59
CA TYR A 21 -3.26 -15.08 -2.56
C TYR A 21 -4.50 -15.48 -1.75
N GLU A 22 -4.69 -14.90 -0.55
CA GLU A 22 -5.89 -15.11 0.26
C GLU A 22 -7.16 -14.69 -0.50
N ALA A 23 -7.14 -13.53 -1.17
CA ALA A 23 -8.26 -13.08 -2.00
C ALA A 23 -8.54 -13.99 -3.22
N ILE A 24 -7.51 -14.60 -3.81
CA ILE A 24 -7.65 -15.59 -4.89
C ILE A 24 -8.24 -16.90 -4.36
N GLU A 25 -7.90 -17.31 -3.14
CA GLU A 25 -8.41 -18.54 -2.54
C GLU A 25 -9.91 -18.45 -2.18
N GLU A 26 -10.41 -17.24 -1.94
CA GLU A 26 -11.81 -16.94 -1.62
C GLU A 26 -12.74 -16.75 -2.85
N ILE A 27 -12.22 -16.81 -4.09
CA ILE A 27 -13.04 -16.60 -5.29
C ILE A 27 -14.09 -17.70 -5.49
N ASP A 28 -15.19 -17.35 -6.17
CA ASP A 28 -16.20 -18.32 -6.58
C ASP A 28 -15.70 -19.14 -7.77
N LYS A 29 -15.45 -20.43 -7.51
CA LYS A 29 -15.02 -21.41 -8.51
C LYS A 29 -16.06 -21.62 -9.61
N THR A 30 -17.34 -21.44 -9.31
CA THR A 30 -18.44 -21.62 -10.27
C THR A 30 -18.32 -20.64 -11.43
N GLN A 31 -17.93 -19.38 -11.16
CA GLN A 31 -17.71 -18.38 -12.20
C GLN A 31 -16.52 -18.75 -13.10
N VAL A 32 -15.46 -19.30 -12.52
CA VAL A 32 -14.27 -19.78 -13.25
C VAL A 32 -14.62 -20.98 -14.14
N GLU A 33 -15.40 -21.92 -13.62
CA GLU A 33 -15.89 -23.08 -14.36
C GLU A 33 -16.82 -22.67 -15.52
N ALA A 34 -17.69 -21.68 -15.31
CA ALA A 34 -18.57 -21.17 -16.36
C ALA A 34 -17.78 -20.56 -17.54
N VAL A 35 -16.75 -19.76 -17.23
CA VAL A 35 -15.85 -19.20 -18.26
C VAL A 35 -15.10 -20.34 -18.97
N THR A 36 -14.62 -21.34 -18.23
CA THR A 36 -13.93 -22.51 -18.80
C THR A 36 -14.84 -23.30 -19.74
N ALA A 37 -16.11 -23.51 -19.36
CA ALA A 37 -17.10 -24.24 -20.14
C ALA A 37 -17.46 -23.56 -21.47
N SER A 38 -17.20 -22.24 -21.61
CA SER A 38 -17.36 -21.52 -22.87
C SER A 38 -16.27 -21.84 -23.92
N GLY A 39 -15.28 -22.68 -23.58
CA GLY A 39 -14.13 -22.99 -24.43
C GLY A 39 -12.98 -21.98 -24.30
N ALA A 40 -12.97 -21.19 -23.22
CA ALA A 40 -11.95 -20.19 -22.96
C ALA A 40 -10.57 -20.81 -22.71
N ASN A 41 -9.52 -20.18 -23.24
CA ASN A 41 -8.14 -20.56 -22.94
C ASN A 41 -7.69 -20.06 -21.54
N SER A 42 -6.54 -20.53 -21.05
CA SER A 42 -6.05 -20.21 -19.71
C SER A 42 -5.91 -18.71 -19.43
N LEU A 43 -5.55 -17.91 -20.42
CA LEU A 43 -5.41 -16.46 -20.27
C LEU A 43 -6.79 -15.78 -20.15
N GLN A 44 -7.77 -16.25 -20.91
CA GLN A 44 -9.16 -15.78 -20.82
C GLN A 44 -9.78 -16.16 -19.47
N ILE A 45 -9.51 -17.37 -18.96
CA ILE A 45 -9.96 -17.78 -17.62
C ILE A 45 -9.37 -16.86 -16.55
N LEU A 46 -8.08 -16.51 -16.63
CA LEU A 46 -7.46 -15.56 -15.72
C LEU A 46 -8.14 -14.17 -15.79
N ILE A 47 -8.23 -13.60 -16.99
CA ILE A 47 -8.69 -12.22 -17.21
C ILE A 47 -10.19 -12.05 -16.93
N TYR A 48 -11.02 -13.03 -17.28
CA TYR A 48 -12.48 -12.92 -17.19
C TYR A 48 -13.09 -13.73 -16.04
N GLY A 49 -12.40 -14.78 -15.56
CA GLY A 49 -12.86 -15.60 -14.44
C GLY A 49 -12.31 -15.16 -13.09
N ILE A 50 -11.02 -14.78 -13.01
CA ILE A 50 -10.34 -14.54 -11.72
C ILE A 50 -10.14 -13.05 -11.44
N VAL A 51 -9.52 -12.31 -12.37
CA VAL A 51 -9.15 -10.90 -12.20
C VAL A 51 -10.33 -10.02 -11.75
N PRO A 52 -11.56 -10.13 -12.30
CA PRO A 52 -12.68 -9.28 -11.90
C PRO A 52 -13.10 -9.51 -10.44
N GLN A 53 -12.98 -10.75 -9.95
CA GLN A 53 -13.36 -11.12 -8.58
C GLN A 53 -12.35 -10.54 -7.56
N ILE A 54 -11.07 -10.53 -7.89
CA ILE A 54 -10.01 -10.04 -6.99
C ILE A 54 -9.72 -8.54 -7.12
N LEU A 55 -10.26 -7.87 -8.15
CA LEU A 55 -9.98 -6.45 -8.41
C LEU A 55 -10.36 -5.53 -7.24
N PRO A 56 -11.52 -5.70 -6.56
CA PRO A 56 -11.86 -4.89 -5.38
C PRO A 56 -10.86 -5.09 -4.24
N ALA A 57 -10.45 -6.34 -3.99
CA ALA A 57 -9.44 -6.67 -3.00
C ALA A 57 -8.07 -6.05 -3.36
N PHE A 58 -7.64 -6.18 -4.62
CA PHE A 58 -6.39 -5.59 -5.11
C PHE A 58 -6.36 -4.07 -4.92
N ALA A 59 -7.46 -3.38 -5.25
CA ALA A 59 -7.58 -1.95 -5.04
C ALA A 59 -7.50 -1.58 -3.55
N GLY A 60 -8.23 -2.32 -2.69
CA GLY A 60 -8.20 -2.13 -1.23
C GLY A 60 -6.80 -2.32 -0.64
N ILE A 61 -6.10 -3.38 -1.05
CA ILE A 61 -4.72 -3.69 -0.63
C ILE A 61 -3.75 -2.60 -1.12
N SER A 62 -3.89 -2.12 -2.35
CA SER A 62 -3.03 -1.09 -2.93
C SER A 62 -3.16 0.24 -2.18
N VAL A 63 -4.39 0.66 -1.90
CA VAL A 63 -4.67 1.87 -1.11
C VAL A 63 -4.14 1.72 0.32
N PHE A 64 -4.36 0.58 0.95
CA PHE A 64 -3.81 0.30 2.28
C PHE A 64 -2.27 0.35 2.29
N ARG A 65 -1.63 -0.17 1.24
CA ARG A 65 -0.17 -0.13 1.12
C ARG A 65 0.36 1.29 0.95
N TRP A 66 -0.33 2.10 0.14
CA TRP A 66 0.04 3.50 -0.06
C TRP A 66 0.03 4.27 1.25
N ASP A 67 -1.01 4.09 2.06
CA ASP A 67 -1.14 4.68 3.39
C ASP A 67 -0.01 4.23 4.36
N ILE A 68 0.32 2.94 4.36
CA ILE A 68 1.49 2.43 5.10
C ILE A 68 2.78 3.11 4.65
N ASN A 69 3.02 3.22 3.34
CA ASN A 69 4.24 3.79 2.80
C ASN A 69 4.42 5.26 3.22
N ILE A 70 3.34 6.03 3.32
CA ILE A 70 3.38 7.42 3.81
C ILE A 70 3.90 7.46 5.26
N ARG A 71 3.33 6.64 6.17
CA ARG A 71 3.81 6.58 7.56
C ARG A 71 5.24 6.04 7.65
N GLU A 72 5.54 4.97 6.90
CA GLU A 72 6.83 4.29 6.92
C GLU A 72 7.97 5.21 6.41
N SER A 73 7.67 6.14 5.49
CA SER A 73 8.64 7.14 5.00
C SER A 73 9.18 8.05 6.12
N THR A 74 8.36 8.35 7.13
CA THR A 74 8.78 9.18 8.27
C THR A 74 9.74 8.40 9.18
N VAL A 75 9.40 7.14 9.48
CA VAL A 75 10.24 6.26 10.31
C VAL A 75 11.56 5.95 9.62
N LEU A 76 11.51 5.66 8.32
CA LEU A 76 12.70 5.33 7.54
C LEU A 76 13.64 6.53 7.36
N GLY A 77 13.09 7.75 7.33
CA GLY A 77 13.92 8.95 7.32
C GLY A 77 14.79 9.09 8.57
N LEU A 78 14.36 8.58 9.72
CA LEU A 78 15.15 8.58 10.95
C LEU A 78 16.36 7.63 10.88
N VAL A 79 16.27 6.52 10.11
CA VAL A 79 17.37 5.56 9.93
C VAL A 79 18.25 5.87 8.72
N GLY A 80 18.15 7.07 8.15
CA GLY A 80 18.99 7.53 7.02
C GLY A 80 18.50 7.08 5.64
N ALA A 81 17.25 6.66 5.52
CA ALA A 81 16.66 6.35 4.21
C ALA A 81 16.33 7.62 3.39
N GLY A 82 16.28 8.81 4.03
CA GLY A 82 15.94 10.09 3.41
C GLY A 82 14.51 10.57 3.73
N GLY A 83 14.08 11.69 3.17
CA GLY A 83 12.72 12.22 3.33
C GLY A 83 12.50 13.06 4.59
N ILE A 84 11.23 13.24 5.00
CA ILE A 84 10.83 14.15 6.09
C ILE A 84 11.41 13.70 7.44
N GLY A 85 11.56 12.39 7.66
CA GLY A 85 12.21 11.87 8.88
C GLY A 85 13.68 12.28 9.01
N LEU A 86 14.40 12.49 7.90
CA LEU A 86 15.78 12.96 7.94
C LEU A 86 15.85 14.42 8.41
N GLN A 87 14.91 15.26 7.96
CA GLN A 87 14.79 16.65 8.40
C GLN A 87 14.39 16.75 9.88
N LEU A 88 13.51 15.83 10.33
CA LEU A 88 13.14 15.71 11.73
C LEU A 88 14.37 15.35 12.60
N ASN A 89 15.13 14.34 12.19
CA ASN A 89 16.35 13.93 12.90
C ASN A 89 17.38 15.07 12.95
N ALA A 90 17.61 15.76 11.83
CA ALA A 90 18.52 16.90 11.78
C ALA A 90 18.09 18.02 12.74
N SER A 91 16.78 18.32 12.82
CA SER A 91 16.24 19.34 13.73
C SER A 91 16.34 18.93 15.20
N LEU A 92 16.16 17.64 15.51
CA LEU A 92 16.36 17.09 16.85
C LEU A 92 17.83 17.20 17.30
N ASN A 93 18.78 16.92 16.40
CA ASN A 93 20.21 16.96 16.71
C ASN A 93 20.70 18.36 17.09
N VAL A 94 20.08 19.41 16.55
CA VAL A 94 20.39 20.81 16.89
C VAL A 94 19.44 21.39 17.94
N LEU A 95 18.58 20.57 18.56
CA LEU A 95 17.61 20.98 19.59
C LEU A 95 16.68 22.12 19.12
N ALA A 96 16.38 22.16 17.83
CA ALA A 96 15.56 23.19 17.20
C ALA A 96 14.07 22.87 17.38
N TRP A 97 13.57 23.01 18.61
CA TRP A 97 12.21 22.64 19.02
C TRP A 97 11.07 23.28 18.20
N PRO A 98 11.16 24.55 17.74
CA PRO A 98 10.16 25.12 16.84
C PRO A 98 10.06 24.34 15.51
N GLN A 99 11.20 23.99 14.91
CA GLN A 99 11.26 23.22 13.67
C GLN A 99 10.77 21.79 13.87
N VAL A 100 11.14 21.14 14.98
CA VAL A 100 10.66 19.80 15.34
C VAL A 100 9.13 19.78 15.43
N THR A 101 8.55 20.73 16.16
CA THR A 101 7.09 20.84 16.32
C THR A 101 6.38 21.04 14.98
N LEU A 102 6.92 21.91 14.11
CA LEU A 102 6.36 22.15 12.78
C LEU A 102 6.39 20.88 11.91
N ILE A 103 7.50 20.16 11.91
CA ILE A 103 7.65 18.92 11.14
C ILE A 103 6.66 17.85 11.64
N LEU A 104 6.48 17.71 12.95
CA LEU A 104 5.52 16.78 13.53
C LEU A 104 4.07 17.11 13.13
N ILE A 105 3.70 18.40 13.15
CA ILE A 105 2.37 18.85 12.70
C ILE A 105 2.17 18.53 11.21
N LEU A 106 3.17 18.75 10.37
CA LEU A 106 3.10 18.42 8.94
C LEU A 106 2.93 16.91 8.70
N ILE A 107 3.68 16.07 9.43
CA ILE A 107 3.53 14.61 9.36
C ILE A 107 2.10 14.22 9.77
N LEU A 108 1.59 14.76 10.88
CA LEU A 108 0.25 14.46 11.35
C LEU A 108 -0.82 14.84 10.31
N MET A 109 -0.73 16.03 9.73
CA MET A 109 -1.66 16.46 8.67
C MET A 109 -1.57 15.56 7.43
N ALA A 110 -0.37 15.16 7.02
CA ALA A 110 -0.18 14.27 5.88
C ALA A 110 -0.78 12.88 6.13
N VAL A 111 -0.65 12.34 7.34
CA VAL A 111 -1.25 11.05 7.72
C VAL A 111 -2.77 11.13 7.72
N ILE A 112 -3.36 12.15 8.36
CA ILE A 112 -4.82 12.34 8.38
C ILE A 112 -5.37 12.49 6.96
N PHE A 113 -4.68 13.26 6.11
CA PHE A 113 -5.06 13.43 4.71
C PHE A 113 -4.97 12.12 3.91
N SER A 114 -3.90 11.35 4.12
CA SER A 114 -3.73 10.00 3.52
C SER A 114 -4.85 9.06 3.92
N GLU A 115 -5.20 9.02 5.20
CA GLU A 115 -6.29 8.17 5.71
C GLU A 115 -7.64 8.57 5.10
N TRP A 116 -7.91 9.88 4.99
CA TRP A 116 -9.12 10.39 4.37
C TRP A 116 -9.24 10.00 2.90
N ILE A 117 -8.16 10.17 2.11
CA ILE A 117 -8.12 9.72 0.71
C ILE A 117 -8.37 8.22 0.65
N SER A 118 -7.66 7.46 1.49
CA SER A 118 -7.72 6.00 1.49
C SER A 118 -9.13 5.49 1.80
N ALA A 119 -9.81 6.09 2.79
CA ALA A 119 -11.18 5.77 3.12
C ALA A 119 -12.15 6.09 1.97
N LYS A 120 -11.96 7.25 1.32
CA LYS A 120 -12.83 7.68 0.21
C LYS A 120 -12.67 6.81 -1.03
N VAL A 121 -11.44 6.45 -1.38
CA VAL A 121 -11.16 5.54 -2.50
C VAL A 121 -11.72 4.15 -2.21
N ARG A 122 -11.57 3.65 -0.99
CA ARG A 122 -12.12 2.34 -0.61
C ARG A 122 -13.64 2.30 -0.71
N HIS A 123 -14.34 3.34 -0.26
CA HIS A 123 -15.81 3.45 -0.39
C HIS A 123 -16.31 3.65 -1.83
N ALA A 124 -15.47 4.09 -2.75
CA ALA A 124 -15.85 4.27 -4.15
C ALA A 124 -15.69 2.97 -4.98
N ILE A 125 -14.88 2.03 -4.49
CA ILE A 125 -14.49 0.80 -5.21
C ILE A 125 -15.18 -0.44 -4.61
N ILE A 126 -15.43 -0.44 -3.30
CA ILE A 126 -16.12 -1.49 -2.54
C ILE A 126 -17.52 -0.99 -2.19
#